data_AF-A0A329VIY9-F1
#
_entry.id   AF-A0A329VIY9-F1
#
_cell.length_a   1.000
_cell.length_b   1.000
_cell.length_c   1.000
_cell.angle_alpha   90.00
_cell.angle_beta   90.00
_cell.angle_gamma   90.00
#
_symmetry.space_group_name_H-M   'P 1'
#
loop_
_entity.id
_entity.type
_entity.pdbx_description
1 polymer ?
#
loop_
_entity_poly.entity_id
_entity_poly.type
_entity_poly.pdbx_seq_one_letter_code
_entity_poly.pdbx_strand_id
1 'polypeptide(L)'
;GTLIAGKQVDINAEALSGDGQLLSQGDMAVTLTEDFHHTGNTVANGNLTLKTTGNLLNDRQIKAGRALHLDAHNLTNSAAGEISAGQTQIQVHDTLNNTGLIDGGLTHLTANTLNNTGTGRIYGDQLALQTGTLNNSAQDGKAAVIAARDRLDIGTGILNNSHHAQIYSVGDMHIGGQLDNSLTATGQARELNNHAATIEAGKNLKIQAEQIHNTNAGLVTQVVETEKSRHHDAVLSGQTTRYDWSQVDTSRHNKYGVHDAIMPDGSRSNDFYEYQYTRTVKETQVKQSDPGKILAGGNITLNSAEVTNHDSQIVAGGELNGEIGELHNIATQGERITTDKGRQTHWYAKKKRLKPR
;
A
#
# COMPACT_ATOMS: atom_id res chain seq x y z
N GLY A 1 -28.03 -25.04 -25.82
CA GLY A 1 -27.81 -26.35 -26.50
C GLY A 1 -26.40 -26.85 -26.23
N THR A 2 -26.06 -28.07 -26.68
CA THR A 2 -24.70 -28.64 -26.52
C THR A 2 -24.10 -28.99 -27.87
N LEU A 3 -22.89 -28.50 -28.13
CA LEU A 3 -22.05 -28.91 -29.26
C LEU A 3 -20.86 -29.69 -28.68
N ILE A 4 -20.72 -30.95 -29.07
CA ILE A 4 -19.66 -31.82 -28.57
C ILE A 4 -19.02 -32.61 -29.70
N ALA A 5 -17.68 -32.69 -29.70
CA ALA A 5 -16.93 -33.55 -30.59
C ALA A 5 -15.91 -34.41 -29.85
N GLY A 6 -15.73 -35.65 -30.31
CA GLY A 6 -14.76 -36.59 -29.74
C GLY A 6 -13.30 -36.36 -30.19
N LYS A 7 -13.06 -35.41 -31.09
CA LYS A 7 -11.71 -35.12 -31.63
C LYS A 7 -11.43 -33.63 -31.72
N GLN A 8 -12.26 -32.89 -32.43
CA GLN A 8 -12.04 -31.48 -32.74
C GLN A 8 -13.37 -30.76 -32.87
N VAL A 9 -13.43 -29.52 -32.36
CA VAL A 9 -14.49 -28.56 -32.67
C VAL A 9 -13.87 -27.40 -33.44
N ASP A 10 -14.34 -27.14 -34.66
CA ASP A 10 -13.94 -25.97 -35.45
C ASP A 10 -15.19 -25.15 -35.80
N ILE A 11 -15.28 -23.94 -35.27
CA ILE A 11 -16.40 -23.01 -35.48
C ILE A 11 -15.85 -21.72 -36.08
N ASN A 12 -16.34 -21.37 -37.26
CA ASN A 12 -16.17 -20.04 -37.85
C ASN A 12 -17.56 -19.47 -38.08
N ALA A 13 -17.90 -18.42 -37.36
CA ALA A 13 -19.23 -17.80 -37.40
C ALA A 13 -19.09 -16.29 -37.22
N GLU A 14 -20.11 -15.53 -37.59
CA GLU A 14 -20.14 -14.10 -37.27
C GLU A 14 -20.38 -13.91 -35.77
N ALA A 15 -21.42 -14.56 -35.24
CA ALA A 15 -21.82 -14.50 -33.84
C ALA A 15 -22.18 -15.89 -33.28
N LEU A 16 -22.16 -16.00 -31.94
CA LEU A 16 -22.62 -17.17 -31.18
C LEU A 16 -23.43 -16.70 -29.96
N SER A 17 -24.58 -17.33 -29.68
CA SER A 17 -25.48 -16.94 -28.57
C SER A 17 -24.89 -17.09 -27.17
N GLY A 18 -23.84 -17.91 -27.02
CA GLY A 18 -23.01 -18.03 -25.81
C GLY A 18 -23.63 -18.68 -24.58
N ASP A 19 -24.92 -19.00 -24.60
CA ASP A 19 -25.70 -19.68 -23.55
C ASP A 19 -25.61 -21.22 -23.58
N GLY A 20 -24.90 -21.78 -24.57
CA GLY A 20 -24.72 -23.21 -24.79
C GLY A 20 -23.44 -23.81 -24.20
N GLN A 21 -23.29 -25.13 -24.33
CA GLN A 21 -22.06 -25.84 -24.00
C GLN A 21 -21.26 -26.12 -25.28
N LEU A 22 -20.00 -25.71 -25.32
CA LEU A 22 -19.03 -26.08 -26.35
C LEU A 22 -18.00 -27.02 -25.73
N LEU A 23 -17.94 -28.27 -26.20
CA LEU A 23 -17.13 -29.32 -25.60
C LEU A 23 -16.28 -30.03 -26.68
N SER A 24 -14.98 -30.22 -26.42
CA SER A 24 -14.11 -31.04 -27.27
C SER A 24 -13.26 -32.00 -26.43
N GLN A 25 -13.24 -33.28 -26.82
CA GLN A 25 -12.31 -34.26 -26.23
C GLN A 25 -10.87 -34.11 -26.76
N GLY A 26 -10.63 -33.30 -27.80
CA GLY A 26 -9.31 -32.91 -28.27
C GLY A 26 -9.20 -31.38 -28.32
N ASP A 27 -8.79 -30.82 -29.46
CA ASP A 27 -8.63 -29.37 -29.57
C ASP A 27 -9.95 -28.68 -29.97
N MET A 28 -10.00 -27.37 -29.82
CA MET A 28 -11.13 -26.53 -30.19
C MET A 28 -10.63 -25.21 -30.78
N ALA A 29 -11.18 -24.82 -31.92
CA ALA A 29 -11.00 -23.51 -32.51
C ALA A 29 -12.36 -22.84 -32.72
N VAL A 30 -12.51 -21.63 -32.19
CA VAL A 30 -13.70 -20.79 -32.33
C VAL A 30 -13.24 -19.41 -32.81
N THR A 31 -13.66 -19.02 -34.02
CA THR A 31 -13.42 -17.69 -34.58
C THR A 31 -14.74 -16.99 -34.82
N LEU A 32 -14.88 -15.81 -34.22
CA LEU A 32 -16.04 -14.93 -34.30
C LEU A 32 -15.64 -13.57 -34.86
N THR A 33 -16.58 -12.85 -35.48
CA THR A 33 -16.36 -11.47 -35.97
C THR A 33 -17.17 -10.42 -35.21
N GLU A 34 -18.10 -10.84 -34.36
CA GLU A 34 -18.91 -9.98 -33.51
C GLU A 34 -18.62 -10.20 -32.03
N ASP A 35 -19.21 -9.34 -31.20
CA ASP A 35 -19.16 -9.46 -29.74
C ASP A 35 -19.66 -10.83 -29.28
N PHE A 36 -19.01 -11.36 -28.24
CA PHE A 36 -19.33 -12.65 -27.67
C PHE A 36 -19.65 -12.52 -26.17
N HIS A 37 -20.93 -12.68 -25.84
CA HIS A 37 -21.37 -12.82 -24.45
C HIS A 37 -21.44 -14.29 -24.07
N HIS A 38 -20.42 -14.77 -23.37
CA HIS A 38 -20.28 -16.16 -22.95
C HIS A 38 -20.91 -16.38 -21.57
N THR A 39 -22.00 -17.15 -21.53
CA THR A 39 -22.76 -17.47 -20.31
C THR A 39 -22.90 -18.97 -20.05
N GLY A 40 -22.51 -19.81 -21.02
CA GLY A 40 -22.42 -21.27 -20.92
C GLY A 40 -21.00 -21.76 -20.61
N ASN A 41 -20.60 -22.97 -20.99
CA ASN A 41 -19.21 -23.43 -20.78
C ASN A 41 -18.52 -23.76 -22.10
N THR A 42 -17.23 -23.46 -22.17
CA THR A 42 -16.36 -23.81 -23.30
C THR A 42 -15.17 -24.58 -22.77
N VAL A 43 -15.09 -25.87 -23.10
CA VAL A 43 -14.05 -26.77 -22.58
C VAL A 43 -13.44 -27.60 -23.70
N ALA A 44 -12.11 -27.54 -23.82
CA ALA A 44 -11.32 -28.43 -24.68
C ALA A 44 -10.34 -29.24 -23.82
N ASN A 45 -10.30 -30.57 -23.97
CA ASN A 45 -9.30 -31.38 -23.26
C ASN A 45 -7.87 -31.16 -23.81
N GLY A 46 -7.75 -30.73 -25.06
CA GLY A 46 -6.50 -30.34 -25.70
C GLY A 46 -6.26 -28.83 -25.63
N ASN A 47 -6.01 -28.23 -26.79
CA ASN A 47 -5.87 -26.80 -26.96
C ASN A 47 -7.21 -26.11 -27.24
N LEU A 48 -7.36 -24.87 -26.78
CA LEU A 48 -8.47 -23.99 -27.13
C LEU A 48 -7.93 -22.72 -27.79
N THR A 49 -8.36 -22.43 -29.01
CA THR A 49 -8.22 -21.11 -29.62
C THR A 49 -9.59 -20.46 -29.67
N LEU A 50 -9.75 -19.31 -29.01
CA LEU A 50 -10.97 -18.50 -29.05
C LEU A 50 -10.61 -17.10 -29.53
N LYS A 51 -11.10 -16.72 -30.70
CA LYS A 51 -10.86 -15.40 -31.29
C LYS A 51 -12.17 -14.70 -31.57
N THR A 52 -12.25 -13.43 -31.20
CA THR A 52 -13.29 -12.52 -31.69
C THR A 52 -12.65 -11.19 -32.09
N THR A 53 -13.11 -10.58 -33.18
CA THR A 53 -12.71 -9.20 -33.49
C THR A 53 -13.45 -8.17 -32.63
N GLY A 54 -14.52 -8.58 -31.93
CA GLY A 54 -15.32 -7.76 -31.03
C GLY A 54 -14.91 -7.88 -29.55
N ASN A 55 -15.85 -7.54 -28.68
CA ASN A 55 -15.72 -7.63 -27.24
C ASN A 55 -16.07 -9.04 -26.74
N LEU A 56 -15.33 -9.54 -25.77
CA LEU A 56 -15.66 -10.77 -25.05
C LEU A 56 -16.11 -10.45 -23.62
N LEU A 57 -17.35 -10.79 -23.28
CA LEU A 57 -17.83 -10.84 -21.90
C LEU A 57 -17.90 -12.31 -21.48
N ASN A 58 -16.99 -12.73 -20.61
CA ASN A 58 -17.00 -14.07 -20.02
C ASN A 58 -17.64 -14.04 -18.64
N ASP A 59 -18.78 -14.73 -18.51
CA ASP A 59 -19.44 -14.92 -17.22
C ASP A 59 -19.20 -16.29 -16.61
N ARG A 60 -18.66 -17.26 -17.36
CA ARG A 60 -18.54 -18.68 -16.97
C ARG A 60 -17.16 -19.25 -17.32
N GLN A 61 -17.05 -20.57 -17.50
CA GLN A 61 -15.79 -21.26 -17.71
C GLN A 61 -15.39 -21.33 -19.18
N ILE A 62 -14.21 -20.80 -19.47
CA ILE A 62 -13.46 -21.03 -20.71
C ILE A 62 -12.18 -21.77 -20.31
N LYS A 63 -12.07 -23.04 -20.68
CA LYS A 63 -11.00 -23.92 -20.19
C LYS A 63 -10.36 -24.76 -21.28
N ALA A 64 -9.04 -24.91 -21.20
CA ALA A 64 -8.29 -25.88 -21.98
C ALA A 64 -7.49 -26.84 -21.07
N GLY A 65 -7.32 -28.09 -21.48
CA GLY A 65 -6.48 -29.04 -20.74
C GLY A 65 -5.00 -28.75 -20.91
N ARG A 66 -4.59 -28.26 -22.09
CA ARG A 66 -3.18 -27.96 -22.42
C ARG A 66 -2.92 -26.47 -22.58
N ALA A 67 -3.30 -25.87 -23.71
CA ALA A 67 -3.05 -24.46 -23.99
C ALA A 67 -4.32 -23.74 -24.41
N LEU A 68 -4.52 -22.52 -23.90
CA LEU A 68 -5.59 -21.61 -24.28
C LEU A 68 -4.96 -20.38 -24.92
N HIS A 69 -5.42 -20.04 -26.13
CA HIS A 69 -5.12 -18.79 -26.82
C HIS A 69 -6.41 -18.01 -27.03
N LEU A 70 -6.51 -16.85 -26.40
CA LEU A 70 -7.65 -15.95 -26.50
C LEU A 70 -7.22 -14.64 -27.16
N ASP A 71 -7.94 -14.22 -28.20
CA ASP A 71 -7.76 -12.91 -28.86
C ASP A 71 -9.11 -12.18 -28.90
N ALA A 72 -9.15 -10.94 -28.38
CA ALA A 72 -10.35 -10.10 -28.37
C ALA A 72 -9.99 -8.61 -28.41
N HIS A 73 -10.90 -7.76 -28.89
CA HIS A 73 -10.69 -6.31 -28.83
C HIS A 73 -10.69 -5.81 -27.37
N ASN A 74 -11.74 -6.14 -26.63
CA ASN A 74 -11.83 -5.99 -25.18
C ASN A 74 -12.21 -7.32 -24.52
N LEU A 75 -11.81 -7.51 -23.27
CA LEU A 75 -12.20 -8.66 -22.46
C LEU A 75 -12.74 -8.20 -21.11
N THR A 76 -13.93 -8.66 -20.75
CA THR A 76 -14.43 -8.62 -19.38
C THR A 76 -14.59 -10.03 -18.86
N ASN A 77 -13.78 -10.42 -17.89
CA ASN A 77 -13.94 -11.65 -17.13
C ASN A 77 -14.65 -11.32 -15.82
N SER A 78 -15.95 -11.59 -15.75
CA SER A 78 -16.79 -11.19 -14.63
C SER A 78 -16.48 -12.01 -13.37
N ALA A 79 -17.08 -11.65 -12.23
CA ALA A 79 -16.84 -12.34 -10.96
C ALA A 79 -17.21 -13.84 -10.99
N ALA A 80 -18.08 -14.27 -11.91
CA ALA A 80 -18.42 -15.67 -12.13
C ALA A 80 -17.56 -16.36 -13.20
N GLY A 81 -16.77 -15.57 -13.95
CA GLY A 81 -15.92 -16.02 -15.03
C GLY A 81 -14.63 -16.70 -14.57
N GLU A 82 -14.28 -17.76 -15.28
CA GLU A 82 -13.00 -18.46 -15.17
C GLU A 82 -12.39 -18.63 -16.57
N ILE A 83 -11.14 -18.22 -16.72
CA ILE A 83 -10.32 -18.53 -17.89
C ILE A 83 -9.09 -19.30 -17.41
N SER A 84 -8.97 -20.58 -17.78
CA SER A 84 -7.90 -21.43 -17.25
C SER A 84 -7.37 -22.48 -18.21
N ALA A 85 -6.07 -22.77 -18.12
CA ALA A 85 -5.40 -23.84 -18.87
C ALA A 85 -4.07 -24.24 -18.25
N GLY A 86 -3.39 -25.26 -18.78
CA GLY A 86 -1.97 -25.49 -18.46
C GLY A 86 -1.09 -24.31 -18.89
N GLN A 87 -1.37 -23.74 -20.07
CA GLN A 87 -0.80 -22.49 -20.58
C GLN A 87 -1.93 -21.56 -21.02
N THR A 88 -2.08 -20.42 -20.37
CA THR A 88 -3.11 -19.42 -20.65
C THR A 88 -2.46 -18.22 -21.30
N GLN A 89 -2.69 -18.02 -22.60
CA GLN A 89 -2.24 -16.85 -23.34
C GLN A 89 -3.45 -16.02 -23.77
N ILE A 90 -3.48 -14.76 -23.36
CA ILE A 90 -4.57 -13.83 -23.67
C ILE A 90 -3.98 -12.56 -24.30
N GLN A 91 -4.44 -12.26 -25.51
CA GLN A 91 -4.17 -11.01 -26.21
C GLN A 91 -5.45 -10.17 -26.25
N VAL A 92 -5.41 -9.02 -25.60
CA VAL A 92 -6.48 -8.02 -25.66
C VAL A 92 -5.92 -6.78 -26.35
N HIS A 93 -6.63 -6.24 -27.33
CA HIS A 93 -6.11 -5.11 -28.10
C HIS A 93 -6.27 -3.77 -27.39
N ASP A 94 -7.26 -3.65 -26.49
CA ASP A 94 -7.46 -2.46 -25.69
C ASP A 94 -7.53 -2.76 -24.18
N THR A 95 -8.73 -3.07 -23.65
CA THR A 95 -8.94 -3.17 -22.20
C THR A 95 -9.30 -4.58 -21.74
N LEU A 96 -8.55 -5.11 -20.78
CA LEU A 96 -8.88 -6.32 -20.02
C LEU A 96 -9.41 -5.91 -18.63
N ASN A 97 -10.67 -6.19 -18.36
CA ASN A 97 -11.28 -6.06 -17.03
C ASN A 97 -11.44 -7.45 -16.40
N ASN A 98 -10.81 -7.68 -15.25
CA ASN A 98 -10.91 -8.92 -14.50
C ASN A 98 -11.48 -8.67 -13.11
N THR A 99 -12.62 -9.30 -12.85
CA THR A 99 -13.19 -9.48 -11.50
C THR A 99 -13.34 -10.96 -11.14
N GLY A 100 -13.10 -11.86 -12.10
CA GLY A 100 -13.13 -13.32 -11.94
C GLY A 100 -11.76 -13.94 -11.72
N LEU A 101 -11.58 -15.16 -12.25
CA LEU A 101 -10.32 -15.91 -12.21
C LEU A 101 -9.70 -16.03 -13.61
N ILE A 102 -8.40 -15.71 -13.70
CA ILE A 102 -7.53 -16.09 -14.82
C ILE A 102 -6.37 -16.88 -14.23
N ASP A 103 -6.14 -18.11 -14.69
CA ASP A 103 -5.15 -19.02 -14.10
C ASP A 103 -4.47 -19.94 -15.12
N GLY A 104 -3.28 -20.42 -14.77
CA GLY A 104 -2.59 -21.49 -15.49
C GLY A 104 -1.24 -21.85 -14.90
N GLY A 105 -0.53 -22.80 -15.53
CA GLY A 105 0.88 -23.05 -15.22
C GLY A 105 1.75 -21.90 -15.72
N LEU A 106 1.65 -21.59 -17.01
CA LEU A 106 2.07 -20.30 -17.56
C LEU A 106 0.84 -19.45 -17.82
N THR A 107 0.80 -18.23 -17.30
CA THR A 107 -0.20 -17.22 -17.65
C THR A 107 0.51 -16.03 -18.29
N HIS A 108 0.20 -15.73 -19.55
CA HIS A 108 0.75 -14.61 -20.29
C HIS A 108 -0.38 -13.73 -20.81
N LEU A 109 -0.43 -12.48 -20.33
CA LEU A 109 -1.46 -11.51 -20.71
C LEU A 109 -0.83 -10.30 -21.38
N THR A 110 -1.39 -9.89 -22.51
CA THR A 110 -1.06 -8.63 -23.18
C THR A 110 -2.32 -7.78 -23.33
N ALA A 111 -2.26 -6.51 -22.91
CA ALA A 111 -3.35 -5.54 -23.08
C ALA A 111 -2.82 -4.10 -23.12
N ASN A 112 -3.54 -3.12 -23.66
CA ASN A 112 -3.16 -1.72 -23.41
C ASN A 112 -3.41 -1.36 -21.95
N THR A 113 -4.61 -1.71 -21.44
CA THR A 113 -5.00 -1.50 -20.06
C THR A 113 -5.46 -2.81 -19.43
N LEU A 114 -4.90 -3.16 -18.28
CA LEU A 114 -5.33 -4.29 -17.45
C LEU A 114 -5.91 -3.74 -16.14
N ASN A 115 -7.19 -3.98 -15.89
CA ASN A 115 -7.86 -3.66 -14.64
C ASN A 115 -8.18 -4.96 -13.90
N ASN A 116 -7.46 -5.25 -12.82
CA ASN A 116 -7.78 -6.32 -11.89
C ASN A 116 -8.41 -5.70 -10.64
N THR A 117 -9.71 -5.88 -10.44
CA THR A 117 -10.45 -5.19 -9.37
C THR A 117 -11.32 -6.12 -8.54
N GLY A 118 -11.59 -5.74 -7.28
CA GLY A 118 -12.54 -6.45 -6.43
C GLY A 118 -12.14 -7.88 -6.13
N THR A 119 -12.93 -8.84 -6.65
CA THR A 119 -12.65 -10.29 -6.55
C THR A 119 -11.65 -10.81 -7.57
N GLY A 120 -11.12 -9.93 -8.42
CA GLY A 120 -10.20 -10.27 -9.49
C GLY A 120 -8.97 -11.02 -8.99
N ARG A 121 -8.72 -12.18 -9.59
CA ARG A 121 -7.55 -13.03 -9.36
C ARG A 121 -6.88 -13.36 -10.68
N ILE A 122 -5.58 -13.09 -10.77
CA ILE A 122 -4.74 -13.47 -11.90
C ILE A 122 -3.57 -14.29 -11.37
N TYR A 123 -3.51 -15.56 -11.74
CA TYR A 123 -2.56 -16.53 -11.20
C TYR A 123 -1.73 -17.23 -12.28
N GLY A 124 -0.55 -17.69 -11.90
CA GLY A 124 0.36 -18.48 -12.72
C GLY A 124 1.37 -19.24 -11.84
N ASP A 125 2.00 -20.31 -12.34
CA ASP A 125 3.31 -20.73 -11.78
C ASP A 125 4.36 -19.71 -12.24
N GLN A 126 4.43 -19.53 -13.55
CA GLN A 126 5.02 -18.35 -14.18
C GLN A 126 3.91 -17.42 -14.66
N LEU A 127 3.97 -16.17 -14.25
CA LEU A 127 3.03 -15.14 -14.65
C LEU A 127 3.78 -14.00 -15.34
N ALA A 128 3.38 -13.69 -16.57
CA ALA A 128 3.98 -12.66 -17.40
C ALA A 128 2.91 -11.68 -17.88
N LEU A 129 3.06 -10.39 -17.58
CA LEU A 129 2.11 -9.35 -17.92
C LEU A 129 2.78 -8.28 -18.78
N GLN A 130 2.24 -8.02 -19.97
CA GLN A 130 2.66 -6.92 -20.84
C GLN A 130 1.52 -5.90 -20.97
N THR A 131 1.69 -4.70 -20.44
CA THR A 131 0.65 -3.67 -20.46
C THR A 131 1.15 -2.27 -20.77
N GLY A 132 0.27 -1.38 -21.21
CA GLY A 132 0.52 0.07 -21.12
C GLY A 132 0.29 0.56 -19.69
N THR A 133 -0.87 0.21 -19.13
CA THR A 133 -1.27 0.50 -17.75
C THR A 133 -1.78 -0.77 -17.06
N LEU A 134 -1.24 -1.06 -15.88
CA LEU A 134 -1.72 -2.12 -14.99
C LEU A 134 -2.34 -1.50 -13.74
N ASN A 135 -3.62 -1.77 -13.50
CA ASN A 135 -4.35 -1.35 -12.31
C ASN A 135 -4.75 -2.58 -11.49
N ASN A 136 -4.28 -2.65 -10.25
CA ASN A 136 -4.67 -3.66 -9.28
C ASN A 136 -5.23 -2.93 -8.04
N SER A 137 -6.53 -3.05 -7.81
CA SER A 137 -7.21 -2.25 -6.76
C SER A 137 -8.34 -3.02 -6.11
N ALA A 138 -8.67 -2.65 -4.87
CA ALA A 138 -9.93 -3.07 -4.29
C ALA A 138 -11.15 -2.47 -5.02
N GLN A 139 -12.26 -3.20 -4.93
CA GLN A 139 -13.60 -2.77 -5.30
C GLN A 139 -14.59 -3.47 -4.36
N ASP A 140 -15.61 -2.75 -3.90
CA ASP A 140 -16.66 -3.28 -3.00
C ASP A 140 -16.10 -3.97 -1.74
N GLY A 141 -15.03 -3.40 -1.17
CA GLY A 141 -14.38 -3.91 0.04
C GLY A 141 -13.56 -5.19 -0.13
N LYS A 142 -13.33 -5.65 -1.37
CA LYS A 142 -12.49 -6.80 -1.69
C LYS A 142 -11.27 -6.35 -2.47
N ALA A 143 -10.10 -6.83 -2.07
CA ALA A 143 -8.83 -6.50 -2.69
C ALA A 143 -8.46 -7.54 -3.75
N ALA A 144 -8.11 -7.06 -4.95
CA ALA A 144 -7.72 -7.91 -6.05
C ALA A 144 -6.29 -8.45 -5.87
N VAL A 145 -6.02 -9.63 -6.44
CA VAL A 145 -4.75 -10.33 -6.29
C VAL A 145 -4.17 -10.70 -7.66
N ILE A 146 -2.90 -10.37 -7.85
CA ILE A 146 -2.06 -10.87 -8.94
C ILE A 146 -0.95 -11.69 -8.27
N ALA A 147 -0.86 -13.00 -8.56
CA ALA A 147 0.09 -13.85 -7.87
C ALA A 147 0.75 -14.93 -8.73
N ALA A 148 2.04 -15.16 -8.52
CA ALA A 148 2.79 -16.26 -9.13
C ALA A 148 3.26 -17.28 -8.08
N ARG A 149 3.18 -18.58 -8.41
CA ARG A 149 3.66 -19.68 -7.55
C ARG A 149 5.16 -19.96 -7.71
N ASP A 150 5.82 -19.41 -8.73
CA ASP A 150 7.27 -19.47 -8.92
C ASP A 150 7.87 -18.13 -9.36
N ARG A 151 7.37 -17.51 -10.44
CA ARG A 151 7.97 -16.27 -10.97
C ARG A 151 6.92 -15.31 -11.55
N LEU A 152 7.08 -14.02 -11.24
CA LEU A 152 6.26 -12.94 -11.78
C LEU A 152 7.12 -11.92 -12.56
N ASP A 153 6.78 -11.70 -13.82
CA ASP A 153 7.37 -10.66 -14.66
C ASP A 153 6.29 -9.69 -15.15
N ILE A 154 6.50 -8.40 -14.90
CA ILE A 154 5.58 -7.34 -15.30
C ILE A 154 6.34 -6.34 -16.17
N GLY A 155 6.01 -6.31 -17.46
CA GLY A 155 6.38 -5.24 -18.38
C GLY A 155 5.23 -4.25 -18.49
N THR A 156 5.36 -3.05 -17.92
CA THR A 156 4.31 -2.03 -18.01
C THR A 156 4.85 -0.61 -18.08
N GLY A 157 4.12 0.30 -18.72
CA GLY A 157 4.39 1.74 -18.64
C GLY A 157 4.03 2.32 -17.27
N ILE A 158 2.85 1.96 -16.75
CA ILE A 158 2.34 2.42 -15.45
C ILE A 158 1.88 1.20 -14.66
N LEU A 159 2.27 1.12 -13.39
CA LEU A 159 1.74 0.14 -12.43
C LEU A 159 1.07 0.89 -11.28
N ASN A 160 -0.22 0.66 -11.09
CA ASN A 160 -0.98 1.16 -9.94
C ASN A 160 -1.46 -0.04 -9.10
N ASN A 161 -0.90 -0.18 -7.90
CA ASN A 161 -1.33 -1.13 -6.90
C ASN A 161 -1.88 -0.35 -5.70
N SER A 162 -3.16 -0.52 -5.36
CA SER A 162 -3.81 0.34 -4.37
C SER A 162 -4.86 -0.36 -3.51
N HIS A 163 -5.19 0.24 -2.36
CA HIS A 163 -6.31 -0.16 -1.51
C HIS A 163 -6.29 -1.63 -1.09
N HIS A 164 -5.22 -2.08 -0.43
CA HIS A 164 -4.99 -3.45 0.05
C HIS A 164 -4.80 -4.51 -1.04
N ALA A 165 -4.80 -4.11 -2.32
CA ALA A 165 -4.52 -5.03 -3.41
C ALA A 165 -3.10 -5.61 -3.29
N GLN A 166 -2.94 -6.85 -3.78
CA GLN A 166 -1.70 -7.60 -3.64
C GLN A 166 -1.13 -8.00 -4.99
N ILE A 167 0.16 -7.74 -5.16
CA ILE A 167 0.99 -8.31 -6.22
C ILE A 167 2.03 -9.18 -5.53
N TYR A 168 2.03 -10.49 -5.80
CA TYR A 168 2.82 -11.45 -5.06
C TYR A 168 3.55 -12.46 -5.97
N SER A 169 4.76 -12.84 -5.61
CA SER A 169 5.45 -13.99 -6.20
C SER A 169 6.05 -14.83 -5.09
N VAL A 170 5.87 -16.15 -5.13
CA VAL A 170 6.57 -17.05 -4.20
C VAL A 170 8.07 -17.05 -4.45
N GLY A 171 8.50 -16.93 -5.70
CA GLY A 171 9.91 -16.82 -6.06
C GLY A 171 10.31 -15.40 -6.42
N ASP A 172 10.95 -15.24 -7.57
CA ASP A 172 11.47 -13.94 -8.00
C ASP A 172 10.36 -13.10 -8.64
N MET A 173 10.52 -11.77 -8.56
CA MET A 173 9.66 -10.80 -9.23
C MET A 173 10.50 -9.76 -9.97
N HIS A 174 10.18 -9.52 -11.24
CA HIS A 174 10.77 -8.43 -12.02
C HIS A 174 9.67 -7.48 -12.52
N ILE A 175 9.90 -6.18 -12.35
CA ILE A 175 9.05 -5.11 -12.87
C ILE A 175 9.91 -4.22 -13.76
N GLY A 176 9.46 -3.98 -14.99
CA GLY A 176 10.14 -3.17 -16.00
C GLY A 176 9.14 -2.56 -17.00
N GLY A 177 9.65 -1.97 -18.07
CA GLY A 177 8.84 -1.30 -19.10
C GLY A 177 8.15 -2.25 -20.08
N GLN A 178 8.75 -3.40 -20.35
CA GLN A 178 8.25 -4.39 -21.30
C GLN A 178 8.79 -5.79 -21.03
N LEU A 179 8.15 -6.81 -21.59
CA LEU A 179 8.65 -8.18 -21.65
C LEU A 179 9.55 -8.36 -22.86
N ASP A 180 10.58 -9.18 -22.72
CA ASP A 180 11.38 -9.69 -23.84
C ASP A 180 10.77 -10.95 -24.47
N ASN A 181 11.45 -11.53 -25.46
CA ASN A 181 11.00 -12.76 -26.13
C ASN A 181 10.97 -13.99 -25.20
N SER A 182 11.60 -13.92 -24.03
CA SER A 182 11.60 -14.97 -23.00
C SER A 182 10.60 -14.67 -21.87
N LEU A 183 9.71 -13.70 -22.07
CA LEU A 183 8.72 -13.24 -21.09
C LEU A 183 9.35 -12.70 -19.79
N THR A 184 10.56 -12.16 -19.87
CA THR A 184 11.24 -11.51 -18.75
C THR A 184 11.06 -10.00 -18.81
N ALA A 185 10.75 -9.37 -17.67
CA ALA A 185 10.61 -7.92 -17.62
C ALA A 185 11.97 -7.23 -17.82
N THR A 186 12.03 -6.31 -18.77
CA THR A 186 13.18 -5.52 -19.18
C THR A 186 12.76 -4.06 -19.37
N GLY A 187 13.73 -3.17 -19.63
CA GLY A 187 13.47 -1.74 -19.78
C GLY A 187 12.97 -1.10 -18.49
N GLN A 188 12.56 0.16 -18.59
CA GLN A 188 12.15 0.98 -17.46
C GLN A 188 10.66 1.34 -17.60
N ALA A 189 9.86 1.01 -16.59
CA ALA A 189 8.50 1.53 -16.46
C ALA A 189 8.55 3.04 -16.21
N ARG A 190 7.53 3.79 -16.61
CA ARG A 190 7.48 5.23 -16.29
C ARG A 190 7.15 5.45 -14.80
N GLU A 191 6.21 4.68 -14.27
CA GLU A 191 5.71 4.93 -12.92
C GLU A 191 5.22 3.66 -12.24
N LEU A 192 5.62 3.50 -10.98
CA LEU A 192 5.11 2.47 -10.08
C LEU A 192 4.52 3.15 -8.84
N ASN A 193 3.21 3.05 -8.70
CA ASN A 193 2.45 3.53 -7.55
C ASN A 193 2.01 2.34 -6.70
N ASN A 194 2.50 2.27 -5.47
CA ASN A 194 2.06 1.35 -4.44
C ASN A 194 1.48 2.14 -3.26
N HIS A 195 0.15 2.19 -3.17
CA HIS A 195 -0.57 3.08 -2.26
C HIS A 195 -1.48 2.27 -1.31
N ALA A 196 -1.11 2.19 -0.03
CA ALA A 196 -1.82 1.33 0.94
C ALA A 196 -2.01 -0.12 0.43
N ALA A 197 -1.01 -0.65 -0.25
CA ALA A 197 -1.07 -1.93 -0.94
C ALA A 197 0.26 -2.68 -0.82
N THR A 198 0.28 -3.95 -1.21
CA THR A 198 1.45 -4.82 -1.05
C THR A 198 1.99 -5.33 -2.38
N ILE A 199 3.29 -5.13 -2.59
CA ILE A 199 4.09 -5.80 -3.61
C ILE A 199 5.12 -6.66 -2.87
N GLU A 200 5.13 -7.96 -3.10
CA GLU A 200 5.97 -8.88 -2.33
C GLU A 200 6.53 -10.02 -3.17
N ALA A 201 7.85 -10.23 -3.11
CA ALA A 201 8.53 -11.40 -3.67
C ALA A 201 9.06 -12.30 -2.55
N GLY A 202 8.83 -13.61 -2.61
CA GLY A 202 9.37 -14.55 -1.63
C GLY A 202 10.88 -14.75 -1.78
N LYS A 203 11.44 -14.51 -2.97
CA LYS A 203 12.89 -14.45 -3.24
C LYS A 203 13.30 -13.01 -3.57
N ASN A 204 13.86 -12.75 -4.76
CA ASN A 204 14.39 -11.45 -5.11
C ASN A 204 13.33 -10.60 -5.83
N LEU A 205 13.35 -9.30 -5.56
CA LEU A 205 12.52 -8.31 -6.23
C LEU A 205 13.42 -7.34 -6.98
N LYS A 206 13.22 -7.20 -8.30
CA LYS A 206 13.87 -6.17 -9.10
C LYS A 206 12.83 -5.23 -9.68
N ILE A 207 13.01 -3.93 -9.45
CA ILE A 207 12.16 -2.89 -9.99
C ILE A 207 13.00 -1.94 -10.83
N GLN A 208 12.61 -1.77 -12.09
CA GLN A 208 13.13 -0.78 -13.02
C GLN A 208 11.99 0.17 -13.41
N ALA A 209 11.93 1.33 -12.75
CA ALA A 209 10.91 2.33 -13.01
C ALA A 209 11.51 3.74 -12.86
N GLU A 210 11.11 4.69 -13.70
CA GLU A 210 11.58 6.08 -13.60
C GLU A 210 11.18 6.70 -12.26
N GLN A 211 9.92 6.52 -11.86
CA GLN A 211 9.41 6.94 -10.54
C GLN A 211 8.79 5.77 -9.77
N ILE A 212 9.15 5.66 -8.50
CA ILE A 212 8.57 4.69 -7.56
C ILE A 212 7.95 5.44 -6.37
N HIS A 213 6.64 5.32 -6.20
CA HIS A 213 5.89 5.90 -5.09
C HIS A 213 5.34 4.80 -4.19
N ASN A 214 5.90 4.66 -3.00
CA ASN A 214 5.39 3.81 -1.93
C ASN A 214 4.80 4.70 -0.82
N THR A 215 3.47 4.73 -0.72
CA THR A 215 2.76 5.75 0.06
C THR A 215 1.67 5.18 0.96
N ASN A 216 1.48 5.84 2.10
CA ASN A 216 0.48 5.47 3.10
C ASN A 216 -0.80 6.27 2.86
N ALA A 217 -1.88 5.58 2.47
CA ALA A 217 -3.17 6.23 2.20
C ALA A 217 -3.96 6.57 3.46
N GLY A 218 -3.59 5.98 4.60
CA GLY A 218 -4.45 5.88 5.77
C GLY A 218 -3.89 6.50 7.04
N LEU A 219 -2.80 7.28 6.97
CA LEU A 219 -2.21 7.88 8.16
C LEU A 219 -3.12 8.98 8.72
N VAL A 220 -3.72 8.71 9.87
CA VAL A 220 -4.48 9.68 10.65
C VAL A 220 -3.82 9.82 12.01
N THR A 221 -3.47 11.05 12.39
CA THR A 221 -2.93 11.36 13.72
C THR A 221 -3.97 12.08 14.58
N GLN A 222 -3.78 12.04 15.89
CA GLN A 222 -4.59 12.76 16.86
C GLN A 222 -3.71 13.30 17.98
N VAL A 223 -4.05 14.47 18.51
CA VAL A 223 -3.36 15.04 19.67
C VAL A 223 -4.05 14.55 20.94
N VAL A 224 -3.33 13.80 21.76
CA VAL A 224 -3.84 13.19 23.00
C VAL A 224 -3.20 13.85 24.21
N GLU A 225 -3.98 14.15 25.24
CA GLU A 225 -3.45 14.55 26.54
C GLU A 225 -2.79 13.33 27.19
N THR A 226 -1.47 13.35 27.33
CA THR A 226 -0.69 12.24 27.91
C THR A 226 -0.32 12.49 29.37
N GLU A 227 -0.36 13.75 29.81
CA GLU A 227 -0.12 14.11 31.20
C GLU A 227 -0.97 15.29 31.62
N LYS A 228 -1.50 15.23 32.85
CA LYS A 228 -2.08 16.37 33.54
C LYS A 228 -1.77 16.33 35.03
N SER A 229 -0.84 17.16 35.44
CA SER A 229 -0.26 17.14 36.78
C SER A 229 -0.32 18.54 37.41
N ARG A 230 -0.51 18.60 38.72
CA ARG A 230 -0.40 19.85 39.48
C ARG A 230 1.03 20.00 39.95
N HIS A 231 1.59 21.18 39.71
CA HIS A 231 2.91 21.59 40.17
C HIS A 231 2.76 22.74 41.15
N HIS A 232 3.59 22.70 42.19
CA HIS A 232 3.72 23.75 43.17
C HIS A 232 5.21 23.92 43.43
N ASP A 233 5.78 25.01 42.93
CA ASP A 233 7.22 25.21 42.92
C ASP A 233 7.59 26.58 43.51
N ALA A 234 8.84 26.73 43.94
CA ALA A 234 9.43 28.02 44.26
C ALA A 234 10.79 28.22 43.59
N VAL A 235 11.17 29.48 43.36
CA VAL A 235 12.50 29.88 42.90
C VAL A 235 12.87 31.23 43.50
N LEU A 236 14.13 31.40 43.91
CA LEU A 236 14.62 32.68 44.41
C LEU A 236 14.73 33.69 43.26
N SER A 237 14.46 34.97 43.54
CA SER A 237 14.60 36.02 42.54
C SER A 237 16.05 36.08 42.01
N GLY A 238 16.20 36.11 40.68
CA GLY A 238 17.51 36.05 40.02
C GLY A 238 18.08 34.64 39.80
N GLN A 239 17.38 33.59 40.24
CA GLN A 239 17.72 32.19 39.95
C GLN A 239 16.73 31.55 38.96
N THR A 240 17.12 30.44 38.34
CA THR A 240 16.32 29.70 37.36
C THR A 240 15.86 28.33 37.85
N THR A 241 16.57 27.73 38.80
CA THR A 241 16.24 26.41 39.35
C THR A 241 15.00 26.50 40.24
N ARG A 242 13.94 25.80 39.84
CA ARG A 242 12.71 25.65 40.63
C ARG A 242 12.79 24.41 41.50
N TYR A 243 12.30 24.52 42.73
CA TYR A 243 12.18 23.41 43.67
C TYR A 243 10.71 23.16 44.00
N ASP A 244 10.35 21.89 44.23
CA ASP A 244 9.02 21.52 44.72
C ASP A 244 8.76 22.21 46.07
N TRP A 245 7.61 22.88 46.18
CA TRP A 245 7.23 23.69 47.34
C TRP A 245 7.22 22.88 48.64
N SER A 246 6.92 21.58 48.59
CA SER A 246 6.95 20.71 49.77
C SER A 246 8.33 20.60 50.42
N GLN A 247 9.38 20.92 49.67
CA GLN A 247 10.77 20.91 50.13
C GLN A 247 11.28 22.30 50.51
N VAL A 248 10.47 23.35 50.34
CA VAL A 248 10.84 24.73 50.61
C VAL A 248 10.39 25.12 52.01
N ASP A 249 11.33 25.46 52.88
CA ASP A 249 11.02 25.93 54.24
C ASP A 249 10.73 27.43 54.24
N THR A 250 9.47 27.79 54.52
CA THR A 250 8.98 29.18 54.67
C THR A 250 8.56 29.51 56.10
N SER A 251 8.87 28.63 57.06
CA SER A 251 8.43 28.73 58.46
C SER A 251 9.22 29.76 59.28
N ARG A 252 10.36 30.23 58.78
CA ARG A 252 11.21 31.20 59.46
C ARG A 252 10.83 32.62 59.08
N HIS A 253 10.68 33.46 60.10
CA HIS A 253 10.33 34.87 59.96
C HIS A 253 11.32 35.71 60.76
N ASN A 254 11.71 36.87 60.23
CA ASN A 254 12.47 37.83 61.02
C ASN A 254 11.56 38.60 62.01
N LYS A 255 12.16 39.43 62.87
CA LYS A 255 11.44 40.26 63.86
C LYS A 255 10.42 41.25 63.27
N TYR A 256 10.43 41.45 61.96
CA TYR A 256 9.49 42.30 61.22
C TYR A 256 8.41 41.49 60.51
N GLY A 257 8.34 40.17 60.72
CA GLY A 257 7.37 39.26 60.11
C GLY A 257 7.63 38.94 58.64
N VAL A 258 8.83 39.22 58.12
CA VAL A 258 9.20 38.86 56.74
C VAL A 258 9.67 37.41 56.73
N HIS A 259 9.06 36.59 55.87
CA HIS A 259 9.43 35.19 55.64
C HIS A 259 10.61 35.10 54.67
N ASP A 260 11.52 34.16 54.93
CA ASP A 260 12.50 33.70 53.95
C ASP A 260 12.01 32.38 53.34
N ALA A 261 12.23 32.16 52.05
CA ALA A 261 12.19 30.83 51.45
C ALA A 261 13.59 30.21 51.53
N ILE A 262 13.71 29.06 52.17
CA ILE A 262 14.95 28.27 52.24
C ILE A 262 14.78 27.06 51.32
N MET A 263 15.62 26.97 50.29
CA MET A 263 15.61 25.92 49.28
C MET A 263 16.35 24.66 49.77
N PRO A 264 16.13 23.49 49.16
CA PRO A 264 16.79 22.23 49.54
C PRO A 264 18.32 22.25 49.44
N ASP A 265 18.88 23.12 48.59
CA ASP A 265 20.31 23.33 48.44
C ASP A 265 20.92 24.26 49.52
N GLY A 266 20.09 24.75 50.44
CA GLY A 266 20.47 25.66 51.53
C GLY A 266 20.46 27.14 51.15
N SER A 267 20.21 27.49 49.89
CA SER A 267 20.04 28.88 49.47
C SER A 267 18.78 29.49 50.08
N ARG A 268 18.80 30.80 50.36
CA ARG A 268 17.65 31.48 50.98
C ARG A 268 17.53 32.95 50.60
N SER A 269 16.29 33.42 50.45
CA SER A 269 15.97 34.83 50.21
C SER A 269 14.55 35.16 50.69
N ASN A 270 14.30 36.44 50.99
CA ASN A 270 12.95 36.98 51.18
C ASN A 270 12.36 37.60 49.91
N ASP A 271 13.06 37.45 48.78
CA ASP A 271 12.62 37.81 47.44
C ASP A 271 12.61 36.55 46.56
N PHE A 272 11.42 36.01 46.28
CA PHE A 272 11.24 34.75 45.57
C PHE A 272 9.87 34.67 44.88
N TYR A 273 9.75 33.75 43.94
CA TYR A 273 8.52 33.47 43.22
C TYR A 273 7.97 32.10 43.63
N GLU A 274 6.68 32.06 43.89
CA GLU A 274 5.89 30.83 44.05
C GLU A 274 5.07 30.60 42.79
N TYR A 275 5.05 29.37 42.32
CA TYR A 275 4.28 28.94 41.17
C TYR A 275 3.31 27.85 41.58
N GLN A 276 2.01 28.06 41.33
CA GLN A 276 1.00 27.02 41.47
C GLN A 276 0.30 26.86 40.12
N TYR A 277 0.60 25.79 39.40
CA TYR A 277 0.09 25.59 38.04
C TYR A 277 -0.29 24.15 37.77
N THR A 278 -1.19 23.96 36.82
CA THR A 278 -1.44 22.65 36.21
C THR A 278 -0.64 22.59 34.92
N ARG A 279 0.24 21.60 34.81
CA ARG A 279 0.92 21.24 33.58
C ARG A 279 0.03 20.26 32.82
N THR A 280 -0.18 20.55 31.55
CA THR A 280 -0.83 19.64 30.62
C THR A 280 0.14 19.35 29.49
N VAL A 281 0.45 18.08 29.27
CA VAL A 281 1.25 17.61 28.14
C VAL A 281 0.32 16.96 27.13
N LYS A 282 0.44 17.37 25.87
CA LYS A 282 -0.27 16.80 24.74
C LYS A 282 0.72 16.30 23.70
N GLU A 283 0.48 15.13 23.15
CA GLU A 283 1.35 14.49 22.17
C GLU A 283 0.56 13.98 20.96
N THR A 284 1.15 14.09 19.78
CA THR A 284 0.61 13.47 18.56
C THR A 284 0.76 11.96 18.64
N GLN A 285 -0.34 11.24 18.43
CA GLN A 285 -0.39 9.78 18.37
C GLN A 285 -1.02 9.34 17.04
N VAL A 286 -0.57 8.19 16.52
CA VAL A 286 -1.18 7.56 15.34
C VAL A 286 -2.53 6.94 15.74
N LYS A 287 -3.59 7.34 15.05
CA LYS A 287 -4.95 6.81 15.20
C LYS A 287 -5.23 5.68 14.20
N GLN A 288 -4.81 5.87 12.95
CA GLN A 288 -4.97 4.93 11.86
C GLN A 288 -3.74 5.02 10.94
N SER A 289 -3.37 3.91 10.30
CA SER A 289 -2.29 3.86 9.31
C SER A 289 -2.57 2.73 8.34
N ASP A 290 -2.27 2.95 7.06
CA ASP A 290 -2.42 1.97 6.00
C ASP A 290 -1.24 2.09 5.01
N PRO A 291 -0.05 1.60 5.41
CA PRO A 291 1.18 1.84 4.68
C PRO A 291 1.24 1.03 3.40
N GLY A 292 1.82 1.62 2.35
CA GLY A 292 2.33 0.85 1.22
C GLY A 292 3.49 -0.05 1.66
N LYS A 293 3.54 -1.27 1.13
CA LYS A 293 4.59 -2.26 1.40
C LYS A 293 5.21 -2.77 0.11
N ILE A 294 6.53 -2.64 0.00
CA ILE A 294 7.35 -3.28 -1.03
C ILE A 294 8.32 -4.22 -0.30
N LEU A 295 8.16 -5.52 -0.48
CA LEU A 295 8.81 -6.55 0.34
C LEU A 295 9.55 -7.56 -0.54
N ALA A 296 10.68 -8.06 -0.05
CA ALA A 296 11.31 -9.25 -0.59
C ALA A 296 11.87 -10.14 0.52
N GLY A 297 11.69 -11.46 0.42
CA GLY A 297 12.35 -12.41 1.30
C GLY A 297 13.87 -12.50 1.06
N GLY A 298 14.30 -12.24 -0.17
CA GLY A 298 15.69 -12.10 -0.59
C GLY A 298 16.09 -10.64 -0.80
N ASN A 299 16.78 -10.37 -1.91
CA ASN A 299 17.27 -9.02 -2.21
C ASN A 299 16.20 -8.16 -2.88
N ILE A 300 16.23 -6.86 -2.65
CA ILE A 300 15.54 -5.85 -3.45
C ILE A 300 16.58 -5.07 -4.26
N THR A 301 16.39 -4.98 -5.57
CA THR A 301 17.13 -4.07 -6.46
C THR A 301 16.19 -3.00 -7.02
N LEU A 302 16.43 -1.74 -6.69
CA LEU A 302 15.67 -0.58 -7.18
C LEU A 302 16.52 0.28 -8.12
N ASN A 303 16.18 0.29 -9.40
CA ASN A 303 16.80 1.17 -10.38
C ASN A 303 15.79 2.24 -10.82
N SER A 304 16.01 3.48 -10.39
CA SER A 304 15.02 4.54 -10.51
C SER A 304 15.62 5.94 -10.54
N ALA A 305 14.97 6.88 -11.20
CA ALA A 305 15.35 8.28 -11.09
C ALA A 305 14.92 8.83 -9.72
N GLU A 306 13.70 8.48 -9.27
CA GLU A 306 13.16 8.93 -7.99
C GLU A 306 12.42 7.81 -7.26
N VAL A 307 12.77 7.63 -5.98
CA VAL A 307 12.03 6.75 -5.06
C VAL A 307 11.48 7.56 -3.90
N THR A 308 10.16 7.61 -3.77
CA THR A 308 9.48 8.15 -2.60
C THR A 308 8.91 7.02 -1.75
N ASN A 309 9.38 6.93 -0.50
CA ASN A 309 8.80 6.10 0.54
C ASN A 309 8.24 7.01 1.63
N HIS A 310 6.92 7.21 1.67
CA HIS A 310 6.27 8.13 2.59
C HIS A 310 5.36 7.38 3.57
N ASP A 311 5.73 7.41 4.85
CA ASP A 311 5.03 6.73 5.95
C ASP A 311 4.76 5.24 5.67
N SER A 312 5.65 4.64 4.88
CA SER A 312 5.49 3.33 4.24
C SER A 312 6.75 2.50 4.39
N GLN A 313 6.72 1.26 3.89
CA GLN A 313 7.76 0.26 4.14
C GLN A 313 8.33 -0.30 2.84
N ILE A 314 9.66 -0.27 2.72
CA ILE A 314 10.44 -1.03 1.73
C ILE A 314 11.40 -1.92 2.53
N VAL A 315 11.26 -3.24 2.42
CA VAL A 315 11.99 -4.20 3.27
C VAL A 315 12.54 -5.36 2.44
N ALA A 316 13.86 -5.49 2.43
CA ALA A 316 14.56 -6.66 1.89
C ALA A 316 14.98 -7.58 3.05
N GLY A 317 14.77 -8.89 2.90
CA GLY A 317 15.30 -9.89 3.82
C GLY A 317 16.81 -10.11 3.64
N GLY A 318 17.33 -9.81 2.45
CA GLY A 318 18.75 -9.74 2.12
C GLY A 318 19.23 -8.31 1.92
N GLU A 319 19.85 -8.04 0.77
CA GLU A 319 20.35 -6.71 0.42
C GLU A 319 19.26 -5.83 -0.20
N LEU A 320 19.26 -4.55 0.16
CA LEU A 320 18.56 -3.49 -0.57
C LEU A 320 19.60 -2.69 -1.35
N ASN A 321 19.63 -2.84 -2.67
CA ASN A 321 20.61 -2.23 -3.56
C ASN A 321 19.95 -1.60 -4.80
N GLY A 322 20.76 -0.99 -5.67
CA GLY A 322 20.34 -0.40 -6.94
C GLY A 322 20.83 1.02 -7.15
N GLU A 323 20.54 1.58 -8.32
CA GLU A 323 20.89 2.94 -8.71
C GLU A 323 19.66 3.84 -8.60
N ILE A 324 19.67 4.70 -7.58
CA ILE A 324 18.60 5.68 -7.31
C ILE A 324 19.18 7.09 -7.47
N GLY A 325 18.57 7.92 -8.31
CA GLY A 325 18.93 9.34 -8.45
C GLY A 325 18.60 10.13 -7.17
N GLU A 326 17.32 10.17 -6.82
CA GLU A 326 16.80 10.83 -5.62
C GLU A 326 15.98 9.87 -4.76
N LEU A 327 16.25 9.87 -3.45
CA LEU A 327 15.53 9.04 -2.47
C LEU A 327 14.85 9.93 -1.43
N HIS A 328 13.52 9.93 -1.45
CA HIS A 328 12.65 10.61 -0.50
C HIS A 328 12.08 9.62 0.51
N ASN A 329 12.82 9.35 1.59
CA ASN A 329 12.33 8.53 2.71
C ASN A 329 11.72 9.43 3.80
N ILE A 330 10.41 9.63 3.75
CA ILE A 330 9.68 10.65 4.51
C ILE A 330 8.82 10.01 5.59
N ALA A 331 8.88 10.55 6.81
CA ALA A 331 8.02 10.15 7.92
C ALA A 331 7.31 11.38 8.50
N THR A 332 6.00 11.27 8.71
CA THR A 332 5.17 12.25 9.42
C THR A 332 5.64 12.37 10.86
N GLN A 333 6.06 13.57 11.24
CA GLN A 333 6.57 13.86 12.59
C GLN A 333 5.42 14.20 13.55
N GLY A 334 5.52 13.72 14.79
CA GLY A 334 4.63 14.10 15.88
C GLY A 334 5.14 15.33 16.64
N GLU A 335 4.24 16.01 17.35
CA GLU A 335 4.58 17.14 18.22
C GLU A 335 4.28 16.82 19.69
N ARG A 336 5.03 17.45 20.61
CA ARG A 336 4.77 17.46 22.05
C ARG A 336 4.57 18.90 22.53
N ILE A 337 3.38 19.19 23.03
CA ILE A 337 3.00 20.52 23.53
C ILE A 337 2.86 20.45 25.06
N THR A 338 3.66 21.26 25.77
CA THR A 338 3.55 21.42 27.22
C THR A 338 2.92 22.78 27.54
N THR A 339 1.82 22.79 28.27
CA THR A 339 1.12 24.02 28.68
C THR A 339 1.05 24.09 30.20
N ASP A 340 1.62 25.15 30.77
CA ASP A 340 1.53 25.44 32.20
C ASP A 340 0.49 26.54 32.44
N LYS A 341 -0.58 26.22 33.15
CA LYS A 341 -1.65 27.18 33.48
C LYS A 341 -1.82 27.30 34.99
N GLY A 342 -1.57 28.49 35.53
CA GLY A 342 -1.59 28.70 36.97
C GLY A 342 -1.39 30.14 37.38
N ARG A 343 -0.98 30.31 38.64
CA ARG A 343 -0.66 31.60 39.23
C ARG A 343 0.82 31.65 39.60
N GLN A 344 1.40 32.84 39.43
CA GLN A 344 2.69 33.21 39.98
C GLN A 344 2.46 34.23 41.08
N THR A 345 3.01 33.98 42.27
CA THR A 345 3.05 34.94 43.38
C THR A 345 4.48 35.41 43.55
N HIS A 346 4.70 36.73 43.57
CA HIS A 346 5.99 37.32 43.88
C HIS A 346 6.02 37.75 45.35
N TRP A 347 6.91 37.17 46.13
CA TRP A 347 7.13 37.46 47.54
C TRP A 347 8.32 38.41 47.65
N TYR A 348 8.15 39.55 48.32
CA TYR A 348 9.23 40.50 48.58
C TYR A 348 9.00 41.30 49.87
N ALA A 349 10.08 41.70 50.52
CA ALA A 349 10.02 42.53 51.72
C ALA A 349 9.57 43.96 51.39
N LYS A 350 8.41 44.40 51.92
CA LYS A 350 7.91 45.77 51.76
C LYS A 350 8.18 46.62 53.00
N LYS A 351 9.00 47.67 52.87
CA LYS A 351 9.18 48.67 53.94
C LYS A 351 7.90 49.50 54.12
N LYS A 352 7.29 49.46 55.30
CA LYS A 352 6.22 50.40 55.67
C LYS A 352 6.86 51.73 56.10
N ARG A 353 6.55 52.81 55.37
CA ARG A 353 6.78 54.18 55.88
C ARG A 353 5.76 54.45 56.98
N LEU A 354 6.22 54.64 58.21
CA LEU A 354 5.39 55.24 59.26
C LEU A 354 5.06 56.68 58.82
N LYS A 355 3.77 57.06 58.82
CA LYS A 355 3.39 58.47 58.66
C LYS A 355 4.03 59.24 59.83
N PRO A 356 4.75 60.35 59.57
CA PRO A 356 5.22 61.19 60.66
C PRO A 356 4.00 61.70 61.44
N ARG A 357 4.11 61.63 62.77
CA ARG A 357 3.10 62.12 63.71
C ARG A 357 3.00 63.63 63.68
#